data_AF-A0A538QJ65-F1
#
_entry.id   AF-A0A538QJ65-F1
#
_cell.length_a   1.000
_cell.length_b   1.000
_cell.length_c   1.000
_cell.angle_alpha   90.00
_cell.angle_beta   90.00
_cell.angle_gamma   90.00
#
_symmetry.space_group_name_H-M   'P 1'
#
loop_
_entity.id
_entity.type
_entity.pdbx_description
1 polymer ?
#
loop_
_entity_poly.entity_id
_entity_poly.type
_entity_poly.pdbx_seq_one_letter_code
_entity_poly.pdbx_strand_id
1 'polypeptide(L)'
;MNDALFCSIHVDSSLARNAMASLIAELTGGVAAHGDVDLPWGQIAVDDDYGMFERRVADADDFLGWPTLLEVMPFDSARRGDVVPAVASLMKALIARGMRVLAKGEYAEDLPGGGEVAGAAVTP
;
A
#
# COMPACT_ATOMS: atom_id res chain seq x y z
N MET A 1 -7.60 15.21 8.19
CA MET A 1 -7.48 14.06 7.28
C MET A 1 -8.88 13.56 6.99
N ASN A 2 -9.18 13.20 5.73
CA ASN A 2 -10.48 12.62 5.40
C ASN A 2 -10.51 11.14 5.79
N ASP A 3 -10.99 10.84 6.99
CA ASP A 3 -10.96 9.49 7.59
C ASP A 3 -11.73 8.45 6.74
N ALA A 4 -12.80 8.85 6.05
CA ALA A 4 -13.56 7.96 5.16
C ALA A 4 -12.76 7.52 3.92
N LEU A 5 -11.65 8.20 3.61
CA LEU A 5 -10.74 7.88 2.52
C LEU A 5 -9.38 7.38 3.02
N PHE A 6 -9.21 7.19 4.32
CA PHE A 6 -8.03 6.51 4.85
C PHE A 6 -8.02 5.04 4.42
N CYS A 7 -6.84 4.52 4.09
CA CYS A 7 -6.66 3.11 3.78
C CYS A 7 -5.23 2.67 4.12
N SER A 8 -5.13 1.53 4.78
CA SER A 8 -3.87 0.81 4.99
C SER A 8 -3.68 -0.20 3.86
N ILE A 9 -2.48 -0.28 3.28
CA ILE A 9 -2.11 -1.28 2.29
C ILE A 9 -0.91 -2.06 2.82
N HIS A 10 -1.13 -3.31 3.17
CA HIS A 10 -0.06 -4.24 3.52
C HIS A 10 0.57 -4.74 2.23
N VAL A 11 1.90 -4.72 2.17
CA VAL A 11 2.66 -5.10 0.98
C VAL A 11 3.70 -6.14 1.36
N ASP A 12 3.68 -7.28 0.68
CA ASP A 12 4.76 -8.24 0.76
C ASP A 12 5.92 -7.79 -0.14
N SER A 13 6.87 -7.10 0.47
CA SER A 13 8.08 -6.61 -0.19
C SER A 13 9.29 -6.77 0.72
N SER A 14 10.48 -6.81 0.13
CA SER A 14 11.76 -6.72 0.85
C SER A 14 12.43 -5.35 0.66
N LEU A 15 11.75 -4.41 0.01
CA LEU A 15 12.27 -3.07 -0.22
C LEU A 15 12.31 -2.29 1.10
N ALA A 16 13.45 -1.67 1.39
CA ALA A 16 13.57 -0.70 2.47
C ALA A 16 12.72 0.54 2.19
N ARG A 17 12.33 1.26 3.24
CA ARG A 17 11.43 2.42 3.22
C ARG A 17 11.71 3.40 2.08
N ASN A 18 12.95 3.87 1.95
CA ASN A 18 13.31 4.85 0.91
C ASN A 18 13.20 4.31 -0.52
N ALA A 19 13.48 3.02 -0.72
CA ALA A 19 13.33 2.37 -2.02
C ALA A 19 11.84 2.18 -2.36
N MET A 20 11.02 1.79 -1.38
CA MET A 20 9.58 1.69 -1.54
C MET A 20 8.94 3.07 -1.81
N ALA A 21 9.31 4.11 -1.07
CA ALA A 21 8.83 5.46 -1.30
C ALA A 21 9.21 5.97 -2.70
N SER A 22 10.45 5.73 -3.15
CA SER A 22 10.88 6.09 -4.51
C SER A 22 10.07 5.36 -5.58
N LEU A 23 9.78 4.08 -5.37
CA LEU A 23 8.95 3.27 -6.26
C LEU A 23 7.50 3.77 -6.32
N ILE A 24 6.92 4.11 -5.17
CA ILE A 24 5.55 4.64 -5.10
C ILE A 24 5.50 5.99 -5.82
N ALA A 25 6.46 6.89 -5.58
CA ALA A 25 6.54 8.18 -6.27
C ALA A 25 6.64 8.03 -7.79
N GLU A 26 7.45 7.10 -8.29
CA GLU A 26 7.52 6.75 -9.72
C GLU A 26 6.15 6.31 -10.26
N LEU A 27 5.45 5.45 -9.52
CA LEU A 27 4.16 4.89 -9.93
C LEU A 27 2.99 5.84 -9.91
N THR A 28 3.00 6.78 -8.98
CA THR A 28 1.89 7.71 -8.76
C THR A 28 2.15 9.08 -9.37
N GLY A 29 3.37 9.35 -9.85
CA GLY A 29 3.82 10.70 -10.21
C GLY A 29 3.93 11.63 -9.00
N GLY A 30 4.06 11.06 -7.80
CA GLY A 30 4.20 11.80 -6.55
C GLY A 30 5.63 12.29 -6.30
N VAL A 31 5.83 12.97 -5.17
CA VAL A 31 7.15 13.44 -4.75
C VAL A 31 7.58 12.66 -3.50
N ALA A 32 8.68 11.91 -3.60
CA ALA A 32 9.24 11.23 -2.44
C ALA A 32 9.97 12.23 -1.54
N ALA A 33 9.60 12.29 -0.26
CA ALA A 33 10.22 13.16 0.73
C ALA A 33 10.25 12.47 2.10
N HIS A 34 11.42 12.47 2.75
CA HIS A 34 11.60 11.91 4.10
C HIS A 34 11.15 10.44 4.28
N GLY A 35 11.13 9.65 3.20
CA GLY A 35 10.69 8.25 3.25
C GLY A 35 9.18 8.06 3.07
N ASP A 36 8.45 9.12 2.72
CA ASP A 36 7.01 9.11 2.38
C ASP A 36 6.80 9.68 0.97
N VAL A 37 5.56 9.67 0.48
CA VAL A 37 5.20 10.19 -0.85
C VAL A 37 4.07 11.20 -0.78
N ASP A 38 4.34 12.42 -1.23
CA ASP A 38 3.35 13.49 -1.33
C ASP A 38 2.64 13.46 -2.69
N LEU A 39 1.33 13.66 -2.64
CA LEU A 39 0.42 13.62 -3.78
C LEU A 39 -0.51 14.83 -3.76
N PRO A 40 -1.11 15.23 -4.91
CA PRO A 40 -2.03 16.37 -4.94
C PRO A 40 -3.25 16.23 -4.01
N TRP A 41 -3.64 15.00 -3.68
CA TRP A 41 -4.81 14.69 -2.84
C TRP A 41 -4.45 14.25 -1.42
N GLY A 42 -3.17 14.10 -1.08
CA GLY A 42 -2.77 13.58 0.24
C GLY A 42 -1.32 13.14 0.31
N GLN A 43 -1.06 12.25 1.26
CA GLN A 43 0.25 11.64 1.48
C GLN A 43 0.11 10.12 1.59
N ILE A 44 1.15 9.39 1.18
CA ILE A 44 1.31 7.97 1.50
C ILE A 44 2.53 7.86 2.42
N ALA A 45 2.29 7.52 3.70
CA ALA A 45 3.37 7.17 4.61
C ALA A 45 3.83 5.72 4.35
N VAL A 46 5.14 5.50 4.45
CA VAL A 46 5.74 4.17 4.22
C VAL A 46 6.42 3.72 5.50
N ASP A 47 6.03 2.54 5.98
CA ASP A 47 6.68 1.81 7.07
C ASP A 47 7.21 0.47 6.54
N ASP A 48 8.46 0.14 6.86
CA ASP A 48 9.14 -1.11 6.46
C ASP A 48 9.49 -2.03 7.64
N ASP A 49 9.07 -1.68 8.86
CA ASP A 49 9.25 -2.47 10.09
C ASP A 49 7.90 -2.81 10.76
N TYR A 50 6.83 -2.91 9.96
CA TYR A 50 5.49 -3.17 10.49
C TYR A 50 5.27 -4.66 10.85
N GLY A 51 5.77 -5.55 10.01
CA GLY A 51 5.45 -6.98 10.06
C GLY A 51 6.03 -7.71 11.26
N MET A 52 5.26 -8.63 11.84
CA MET A 52 5.76 -9.56 12.86
C MET A 52 6.55 -10.69 12.18
N PHE A 53 7.89 -10.59 12.17
CA PHE A 53 8.75 -11.57 11.52
C PHE A 53 8.47 -13.03 11.93
N GLU A 54 8.13 -13.26 13.20
CA GLU A 54 7.74 -14.59 13.72
C GLU A 54 6.50 -15.15 13.02
N ARG A 55 5.52 -14.31 12.68
CA ARG A 55 4.32 -14.73 11.94
C ARG A 55 4.66 -15.12 10.51
N ARG A 56 5.54 -14.36 9.84
CA ARG A 56 5.98 -14.67 8.47
C ARG A 56 6.70 -16.02 8.37
N VAL A 57 7.45 -16.39 9.40
CA VAL A 57 8.13 -17.71 9.47
C VAL A 57 7.12 -18.84 9.65
N ALA A 58 6.05 -18.62 10.43
CA ALA A 58 5.02 -19.60 10.69
C ALA A 58 4.05 -19.77 9.50
N ASP A 59 3.71 -18.67 8.84
CA ASP A 59 2.82 -18.61 7.68
C ASP A 59 3.21 -17.44 6.78
N ALA A 60 3.73 -17.75 5.59
CA ALA A 60 4.13 -16.74 4.62
C ALA A 60 2.93 -15.96 4.06
N ASP A 61 1.71 -16.48 4.17
CA ASP A 61 0.48 -15.86 3.70
C ASP A 61 -0.20 -15.01 4.78
N ASP A 62 0.25 -15.07 6.05
CA ASP A 62 -0.21 -14.17 7.10
C ASP A 62 0.33 -12.76 6.85
N PHE A 63 -0.55 -11.87 6.36
CA PHE A 63 -0.21 -10.48 6.05
C PHE A 63 0.26 -9.69 7.27
N LEU A 64 -0.01 -10.16 8.49
CA LEU A 64 0.54 -9.57 9.72
C LEU A 64 2.06 -9.80 9.84
N GLY A 65 2.61 -10.73 9.07
CA GLY A 65 4.04 -10.94 8.91
C GLY A 65 4.68 -10.12 7.79
N TRP A 66 3.92 -9.37 6.99
CA TRP A 66 4.47 -8.60 5.88
C TRP A 66 5.12 -7.30 6.39
N PRO A 67 6.37 -7.02 6.00
CA PRO A 67 7.17 -5.97 6.62
C PRO A 67 6.71 -4.57 6.21
N THR A 68 6.13 -4.41 5.03
CA THR A 68 5.78 -3.09 4.50
C THR A 68 4.31 -2.76 4.72
N LEU A 69 4.05 -1.60 5.32
CA LEU A 69 2.75 -0.97 5.43
C LEU A 69 2.77 0.38 4.73
N LEU A 70 1.76 0.63 3.89
CA LEU A 70 1.50 1.94 3.31
C LEU A 70 0.24 2.52 3.94
N GLU A 71 0.34 3.71 4.50
CA GLU A 71 -0.82 4.43 5.03
C GLU A 71 -1.20 5.55 4.07
N VAL A 72 -2.35 5.40 3.42
CA VAL A 72 -2.93 6.42 2.56
C VAL A 72 -3.65 7.43 3.44
N MET A 73 -3.15 8.66 3.47
CA MET A 73 -3.64 9.76 4.29
C MET A 73 -4.12 10.93 3.41
N PRO A 74 -5.38 10.91 2.93
CA PRO A 74 -5.90 11.98 2.10
C PRO A 74 -6.14 13.28 2.90
N PHE A 75 -5.93 14.42 2.25
CA PHE A 75 -6.31 15.72 2.82
C PHE A 75 -7.83 15.81 3.02
N ASP A 76 -8.27 16.70 3.90
CA ASP A 76 -9.71 16.90 4.17
C ASP A 76 -10.50 17.29 2.91
N SER A 77 -9.85 17.97 1.97
CA SER A 77 -10.43 18.37 0.68
C SER A 77 -10.39 17.28 -0.39
N ALA A 78 -9.78 16.12 -0.12
CA ALA A 78 -9.64 15.05 -1.09
C ALA A 78 -10.99 14.46 -1.48
N ARG A 79 -11.16 14.14 -2.76
CA ARG A 79 -12.40 13.57 -3.29
C ARG A 79 -12.21 12.08 -3.52
N ARG A 80 -13.24 11.30 -3.20
CA ARG A 80 -13.26 9.84 -3.44
C ARG A 80 -12.88 9.48 -4.88
N GLY A 81 -13.39 10.25 -5.85
CA GLY A 81 -13.15 10.04 -7.28
C GLY A 81 -11.69 10.23 -7.72
N ASP A 82 -10.87 10.89 -6.91
CA ASP A 82 -9.43 11.05 -7.16
C ASP A 82 -8.63 9.99 -6.41
N VAL A 83 -8.97 9.75 -5.14
CA VAL A 83 -8.22 8.85 -4.25
C VAL A 83 -8.39 7.38 -4.63
N VAL A 84 -9.63 6.89 -4.76
CA VAL A 84 -9.89 5.45 -4.95
C VAL A 84 -9.26 4.93 -6.25
N PRO A 85 -9.43 5.60 -7.42
CA PRO A 85 -8.78 5.16 -8.65
C PRO A 85 -7.25 5.24 -8.60
N ALA A 86 -6.68 6.23 -7.90
CA ALA A 86 -5.24 6.37 -7.73
C ALA A 86 -4.67 5.20 -6.89
N VAL A 87 -5.31 4.88 -5.77
CA VAL A 87 -4.93 3.76 -4.90
C VAL A 87 -5.09 2.42 -5.63
N ALA A 88 -6.20 2.22 -6.35
CA ALA A 88 -6.40 1.01 -7.15
C ALA A 88 -5.33 0.86 -8.24
N SER A 89 -4.90 1.95 -8.86
CA SER A 89 -3.84 1.95 -9.88
C SER A 89 -2.48 1.63 -9.27
N LEU A 90 -2.17 2.21 -8.10
CA LEU A 90 -0.95 1.87 -7.34
C LEU A 90 -0.89 0.38 -7.02
N MET A 91 -1.96 -0.18 -6.44
CA MET A 91 -2.02 -1.62 -6.11
C MET A 91 -1.82 -2.51 -7.33
N LYS A 92 -2.49 -2.20 -8.46
CA LYS A 92 -2.30 -2.94 -9.71
C LYS A 92 -0.85 -2.89 -10.20
N ALA A 93 -0.19 -1.74 -10.08
CA ALA A 93 1.19 -1.57 -10.50
C ALA A 93 2.19 -2.29 -9.57
N LEU A 94 1.90 -2.36 -8.26
CA LEU A 94 2.67 -3.17 -7.31
C LEU A 94 2.52 -4.68 -7.62
N ILE A 95 1.29 -5.14 -7.88
CA ILE A 95 1.01 -6.52 -8.31
C ILE A 95 1.75 -6.86 -9.61
N ALA A 96 1.77 -5.94 -10.58
CA ALA A 96 2.50 -6.11 -11.83
C ALA A 96 4.01 -6.24 -11.65
N ARG A 97 4.56 -5.76 -10.52
CA ARG A 97 5.96 -5.96 -10.11
C ARG A 97 6.18 -7.21 -9.24
N GLY A 98 5.17 -8.08 -9.12
CA GLY A 98 5.27 -9.35 -8.40
C GLY A 98 5.05 -9.25 -6.89
N MET A 99 4.61 -8.10 -6.38
CA MET A 99 4.27 -7.94 -4.96
C MET A 99 2.86 -8.45 -4.67
N ARG A 100 2.65 -8.91 -3.44
CA ARG A 100 1.33 -9.19 -2.89
C ARG A 100 0.87 -7.99 -2.08
N VAL A 101 -0.40 -7.65 -2.19
CA VAL A 101 -0.99 -6.49 -1.52
C VAL A 101 -2.31 -6.88 -0.88
N LEU A 102 -2.64 -6.23 0.23
CA LEU A 102 -3.93 -6.35 0.90
C LEU A 102 -4.32 -4.99 1.47
N ALA A 103 -5.51 -4.53 1.11
CA ALA A 103 -6.03 -3.24 1.57
C ALA A 103 -7.00 -3.41 2.74
N LYS A 104 -6.96 -2.49 3.70
CA LYS A 104 -7.92 -2.35 4.79
C LYS A 104 -8.37 -0.89 4.89
N GLY A 105 -9.67 -0.67 4.77
CA GLY A 105 -10.30 0.66 4.77
C GLY A 105 -11.74 0.58 4.29
N GLU A 106 -12.49 1.69 4.38
CA GLU A 106 -13.93 1.71 4.05
C GLU A 106 -14.24 1.39 2.59
N TYR A 107 -13.28 1.60 1.69
CA TYR A 107 -13.42 1.35 0.26
C TYR A 107 -12.58 0.17 -0.24
N ALA A 108 -12.13 -0.71 0.66
CA ALA A 108 -11.28 -1.85 0.28
C ALA A 108 -11.97 -2.79 -0.71
N GLU A 109 -13.30 -2.87 -0.70
CA GLU A 109 -14.10 -3.64 -1.68
C GLU A 109 -13.98 -3.11 -3.12
N ASP A 110 -13.66 -1.83 -3.30
CA ASP A 110 -13.45 -1.20 -4.61
C ASP A 110 -12.01 -1.38 -5.13
N LEU A 111 -11.13 -1.98 -4.33
CA LEU A 111 -9.70 -2.13 -4.63
C LEU A 111 -9.37 -3.54 -5.14
N PRO A 112 -8.21 -3.74 -5.79
CA PRO A 112 -7.74 -5.08 -6.15
C PRO A 112 -7.74 -6.03 -4.95
N GLY A 113 -8.40 -7.18 -5.09
CA GLY A 113 -8.58 -8.15 -4.01
C GLY A 113 -9.82 -7.93 -3.14
N GLY A 114 -10.49 -6.78 -3.23
CA GLY A 114 -11.75 -6.53 -2.52
C GLY A 114 -11.64 -6.63 -0.99
N GLY A 115 -10.47 -6.32 -0.41
CA GLY A 115 -10.17 -6.51 1.00
C GLY A 115 -9.47 -7.82 1.38
N GLU A 116 -9.26 -8.70 0.39
CA GLU A 116 -8.44 -9.91 0.46
C GLU A 116 -7.05 -9.70 -0.16
N VAL A 117 -6.17 -10.69 0.00
CA VAL A 117 -4.84 -10.70 -0.62
C VAL A 117 -4.98 -10.76 -2.15
N ALA A 118 -4.31 -9.83 -2.84
CA ALA A 118 -4.18 -9.81 -4.28
C ALA A 118 -2.69 -9.79 -4.70
N GLY A 119 -2.32 -10.58 -5.70
CA GLY A 119 -0.96 -10.61 -6.22
C GLY A 119 -0.55 -11.98 -6.73
N ALA A 120 0.68 -12.08 -7.23
CA ALA A 120 1.23 -13.36 -7.67
C ALA A 120 1.44 -14.25 -6.44
N ALA A 121 0.78 -15.42 -6.40
CA ALA A 121 1.14 -16.48 -5.48
C ALA A 121 2.57 -16.93 -5.81
N VAL A 122 3.44 -16.99 -4.81
CA VAL A 122 4.70 -17.71 -4.95
C VAL A 122 4.33 -19.19 -4.94
N THR A 123 4.31 -19.81 -6.11
CA THR A 123 4.23 -21.26 -6.20
C THR A 123 5.43 -21.85 -5.46
N PRO A 124 5.25 -22.80 -4.52
CA PRO A 124 6.36 -23.46 -3.83
C PRO A 124 7.29 -24.21 -4.80
#